data_AF-A0A6V7TV01-F1
#
_entry.id   AF-A0A6V7TV01-F1
#
_cell.length_a   1.000
_cell.length_b   1.000
_cell.length_c   1.000
_cell.angle_alpha   90.00
_cell.angle_beta   90.00
_cell.angle_gamma   90.00
#
_symmetry.space_group_name_H-M   'P 1'
#
loop_
_entity.id
_entity.type
_entity.pdbx_description
1 polymer ?
#
loop_
_entity_poly.entity_id
_entity_poly.type
_entity_poly.pdbx_seq_one_letter_code
_entity_poly.pdbx_strand_id
1 'polypeptide(L)'
;MTPTSEQQILLYDVQKASDWIIYWLPVSSTFGVTNFNGLVYEINLDVQERRKLMGNIAESLLKNKWSNIFKSKSFVIEKYDDESALLTYVTRPVELPRIVDKDKIMESNKNLFFGVYSMLRECQQNLPSDKGIKPPSNAPPVKKSKWNQPKTRNKRKPGDYIVTGPISFDKEGGENNNCVENEGENCSEN
;
A
#
# COMPACT_ATOMS: atom_id res chain seq x y z
N MET A 1 -7.71 -26.26 -3.08
CA MET A 1 -6.41 -26.01 -2.41
C MET A 1 -6.62 -24.84 -1.47
N THR A 2 -6.62 -25.09 -0.17
CA THR A 2 -6.67 -24.03 0.86
C THR A 2 -5.38 -23.22 0.79
N PRO A 3 -5.43 -21.88 0.78
CA PRO A 3 -4.22 -21.07 0.76
C PRO A 3 -3.39 -21.39 2.00
N THR A 4 -2.12 -21.72 1.78
CA THR A 4 -1.16 -22.01 2.83
C THR A 4 -0.99 -20.73 3.65
N SER A 5 -1.62 -20.68 4.82
CA SER A 5 -1.67 -19.54 5.75
C SER A 5 -0.31 -19.07 6.31
N GLU A 6 0.80 -19.50 5.73
CA GLU A 6 2.17 -19.19 6.16
C GLU A 6 2.72 -17.91 5.56
N GLN A 7 2.12 -17.42 4.48
CA GLN A 7 2.63 -16.24 3.76
C GLN A 7 1.80 -14.99 3.99
N GLN A 8 0.75 -15.07 4.81
CA GLN A 8 -0.13 -13.94 5.06
C GLN A 8 0.55 -12.92 5.98
N ILE A 9 0.66 -11.69 5.49
CA ILE A 9 1.02 -10.54 6.30
C ILE A 9 0.08 -10.42 7.51
N LEU A 10 0.63 -10.09 8.68
CA LEU A 10 -0.16 -9.78 9.86
C LEU A 10 0.10 -8.33 10.23
N LEU A 11 -0.94 -7.55 10.51
CA LEU A 11 -0.81 -6.18 10.95
C LEU A 11 -2.03 -5.71 11.74
N TYR A 12 -1.86 -4.69 12.56
CA TYR A 12 -2.97 -3.95 13.16
C TYR A 12 -2.56 -2.53 13.57
N ASP A 13 -3.58 -1.68 13.66
CA ASP A 13 -3.48 -0.32 14.16
C ASP A 13 -3.53 -0.27 15.71
N VAL A 14 -2.67 0.55 16.29
CA VAL A 14 -2.51 0.82 17.72
C VAL A 14 -3.51 1.92 18.16
N GLN A 15 -4.72 1.47 18.48
CA GLN A 15 -5.97 2.23 18.70
C GLN A 15 -5.96 3.47 19.62
N LYS A 16 -4.92 3.76 20.42
CA LYS A 16 -5.04 4.72 21.54
C LYS A 16 -4.23 6.01 21.45
N ALA A 17 -3.26 6.19 20.56
CA ALA A 17 -2.48 7.45 20.55
C ALA A 17 -1.67 7.75 19.27
N SER A 18 -1.87 7.03 18.18
CA SER A 18 -0.69 6.76 17.35
C SER A 18 -1.08 6.32 15.94
N ASP A 19 -0.63 7.06 14.91
CA ASP A 19 -0.64 6.65 13.48
C ASP A 19 0.26 5.43 13.22
N TRP A 20 0.45 4.57 14.22
CA TRP A 20 1.42 3.48 14.21
C TRP A 20 0.74 2.16 13.93
N ILE A 21 1.39 1.40 13.05
CA ILE A 21 0.96 0.07 12.64
C ILE A 21 2.06 -0.91 13.00
N ILE A 22 1.68 -1.95 13.75
CA ILE A 22 2.55 -3.08 14.05
C ILE A 22 2.30 -4.14 12.97
N TYR A 23 3.37 -4.67 12.39
CA TYR A 23 3.28 -5.64 11.30
C TYR A 23 4.29 -6.77 11.39
N TRP A 24 3.99 -7.85 10.69
CA TRP A 24 4.84 -9.02 10.48
C TRP A 24 4.80 -9.41 9.01
N LEU A 25 5.97 -9.47 8.38
CA LEU A 25 6.18 -9.93 7.01
C LEU A 25 6.78 -11.34 7.05
N PRO A 26 5.99 -12.40 6.73
CA PRO A 26 6.48 -13.77 6.81
C PRO A 26 7.62 -14.08 5.84
N VAL A 27 7.61 -13.45 4.66
CA VAL A 27 8.58 -13.71 3.57
C VAL A 27 10.00 -13.35 3.99
N SER A 28 10.17 -12.21 4.66
CA SER A 28 11.46 -11.71 5.13
C SER A 28 11.71 -12.00 6.62
N SER A 29 10.75 -12.62 7.31
CA SER A 29 10.74 -12.78 8.77
C SER A 29 10.93 -11.46 9.52
N THR A 30 10.37 -10.38 8.98
CA THR A 30 10.53 -9.03 9.53
C THR A 30 9.36 -8.69 10.44
N PHE A 31 9.68 -8.32 11.68
CA PHE A 31 8.76 -7.74 12.64
C PHE A 31 9.04 -6.24 12.74
N GLY A 32 8.00 -5.42 12.63
CA GLY A 32 8.20 -3.99 12.57
C GLY A 32 7.04 -3.16 13.07
N VAL A 33 7.34 -1.89 13.29
CA VAL A 33 6.37 -0.84 13.58
C VAL A 33 6.68 0.39 12.72
N THR A 34 5.65 0.95 12.10
CA THR A 34 5.77 2.10 11.18
C THR A 34 4.65 3.08 11.41
N ASN A 35 4.93 4.37 11.19
CA ASN A 35 3.91 5.41 11.16
C ASN A 35 3.57 5.89 9.73
N PHE A 36 4.14 5.25 8.70
CA PHE A 36 4.06 5.66 7.28
C PHE A 36 4.53 7.08 6.94
N ASN A 37 4.90 7.88 7.94
CA ASN A 37 5.42 9.25 7.82
C ASN A 37 6.95 9.30 7.90
N GLY A 38 7.61 8.19 7.55
CA GLY A 38 9.07 8.07 7.50
C GLY A 38 9.73 7.52 8.76
N LEU A 39 8.96 7.13 9.79
CA LEU A 39 9.50 6.38 10.93
C LEU A 39 9.18 4.90 10.77
N VAL A 40 10.23 4.09 10.72
CA VAL A 40 10.17 2.63 10.59
C VAL A 40 11.18 2.02 11.56
N TYR A 41 10.73 1.05 12.35
CA TYR A 41 11.58 0.25 13.21
C TYR A 41 11.35 -1.21 12.88
N GLU A 42 12.42 -1.95 12.60
CA GLU A 42 12.33 -3.33 12.14
C GLU A 42 13.42 -4.18 12.73
N ILE A 43 13.08 -5.44 13.01
CA ILE A 43 14.03 -6.48 13.32
C ILE A 43 13.63 -7.75 12.60
N ASN A 44 14.61 -8.55 12.19
CA ASN A 44 14.35 -9.89 11.69
C ASN A 44 14.27 -10.83 12.88
N LEU A 45 13.17 -11.59 12.98
CA LEU A 45 12.98 -12.57 14.04
C LEU A 45 12.93 -13.97 13.45
N ASP A 46 13.91 -14.79 13.80
CA ASP A 46 13.91 -16.20 13.43
C ASP A 46 12.85 -17.00 14.24
N VAL A 47 12.75 -18.30 13.96
CA VAL A 47 11.83 -19.19 14.67
C VAL A 47 12.15 -19.25 16.18
N GLN A 48 13.43 -19.30 16.56
CA GLN A 48 13.84 -19.42 17.95
C GLN A 48 13.61 -18.13 18.74
N GLU A 49 13.86 -16.97 18.14
CA GLU A 49 13.61 -15.65 18.72
C GLU A 49 12.13 -15.43 18.96
N ARG A 50 11.26 -15.78 18.00
CA ARG A 50 9.81 -15.73 18.20
C ARG A 50 9.35 -16.69 19.30
N ARG A 51 9.94 -17.88 19.41
CA ARG A 51 9.63 -18.81 20.51
C ARG A 51 10.05 -18.22 21.87
N LYS A 52 11.23 -17.62 21.95
CA LYS A 52 11.73 -16.92 23.15
C LYS A 52 10.80 -15.77 23.54
N LEU A 53 10.37 -14.94 22.60
CA LEU A 53 9.41 -13.86 22.84
C LEU A 53 8.06 -14.38 23.39
N MET A 54 7.68 -15.60 23.04
CA MET A 54 6.37 -16.18 23.39
C MET A 54 6.35 -17.08 24.62
N GLY A 55 7.47 -17.29 25.30
CA GLY A 55 7.52 -18.22 26.43
C GLY A 55 8.05 -19.60 26.12
N ASN A 56 8.99 -19.73 25.19
CA ASN A 56 9.60 -21.00 24.79
C ASN A 56 8.55 -22.06 24.40
N ILE A 57 7.50 -21.63 23.71
CA ILE A 57 6.44 -22.53 23.25
C ILE A 57 6.98 -23.55 22.25
N ALA A 58 6.23 -24.65 22.05
CA ALA A 58 6.53 -25.62 21.00
C ALA A 58 6.43 -24.95 19.61
N GLU A 59 7.31 -25.36 18.70
CA GLU A 59 7.36 -24.83 17.33
C GLU A 59 6.04 -25.07 16.57
N SER A 60 5.41 -26.22 16.79
CA SER A 60 4.10 -26.57 16.23
C SER A 60 2.97 -25.60 16.61
N LEU A 61 3.11 -24.89 17.74
CA LEU A 61 2.13 -23.92 18.22
C LEU A 61 2.49 -22.47 17.84
N LEU A 62 3.73 -22.24 17.36
CA LEU A 62 4.27 -20.90 17.12
C LEU A 62 3.40 -20.10 16.16
N LYS A 63 3.09 -20.69 15.00
CA LYS A 63 2.30 -20.03 13.96
C LYS A 63 0.92 -19.60 14.46
N ASN A 64 0.20 -20.49 15.14
CA ASN A 64 -1.14 -20.21 15.65
C ASN A 64 -1.10 -19.14 16.75
N LYS A 65 -0.15 -19.23 17.69
CA LYS A 65 0.00 -18.23 18.74
C LYS A 65 0.39 -16.86 18.17
N TRP A 66 1.28 -16.83 17.16
CA TRP A 66 1.71 -15.60 16.48
C TRP A 66 0.55 -14.92 15.78
N SER A 67 -0.22 -15.64 14.98
CA SER A 67 -1.44 -15.09 14.37
C SER A 67 -2.43 -14.56 15.42
N ASN A 68 -2.62 -15.28 16.53
CA ASN A 68 -3.54 -14.86 17.58
C ASN A 68 -3.10 -13.58 18.30
N ILE A 69 -1.79 -13.34 18.47
CA ILE A 69 -1.27 -12.09 19.04
C ILE A 69 -1.68 -10.89 18.19
N PHE A 70 -1.57 -11.00 16.87
CA PHE A 70 -1.96 -9.92 15.96
C PHE A 70 -3.47 -9.71 15.93
N LYS A 71 -4.26 -10.79 15.97
CA LYS A 71 -5.73 -10.71 16.05
C LYS A 71 -6.21 -10.04 17.33
N SER A 72 -5.54 -10.32 18.45
CA SER A 72 -5.87 -9.76 19.77
C SER A 72 -5.20 -8.41 20.05
N LYS A 73 -4.38 -7.90 19.12
CA LYS A 73 -3.63 -6.65 19.27
C LYS A 73 -2.80 -6.58 20.56
N SER A 74 -2.08 -7.66 20.87
CA SER A 74 -1.47 -7.85 22.20
C SER A 74 -0.10 -7.17 22.40
N PHE A 75 0.51 -6.55 21.39
CA PHE A 75 1.74 -5.78 21.59
C PHE A 75 1.39 -4.34 21.97
N VAL A 76 2.15 -3.82 22.93
CA VAL A 76 2.06 -2.42 23.37
C VAL A 76 3.39 -1.75 23.08
N ILE A 77 3.35 -0.58 22.44
CA ILE A 77 4.52 0.28 22.29
C ILE A 77 4.70 1.01 23.62
N GLU A 78 5.79 0.73 24.34
CA GLU A 78 6.07 1.35 25.65
C GLU A 78 6.85 2.65 25.50
N LYS A 79 7.88 2.62 24.65
CA LYS A 79 8.70 3.78 24.32
C LYS A 79 9.13 3.72 22.86
N TYR A 80 9.39 4.88 22.29
CA TYR A 80 10.12 5.03 21.05
C TYR A 80 10.99 6.28 21.18
N ASP A 81 12.23 6.16 20.75
CA ASP A 81 13.23 7.20 20.73
C ASP A 81 13.82 7.31 19.32
N ASP A 82 14.80 8.19 19.15
CA ASP A 82 15.39 8.41 17.83
C ASP A 82 16.20 7.22 17.31
N GLU A 83 16.51 6.23 18.16
CA GLU A 83 17.35 5.08 17.82
C GLU A 83 16.55 3.77 17.75
N SER A 84 15.49 3.63 18.54
CA SER A 84 14.81 2.37 18.80
C SER A 84 13.36 2.53 19.26
N ALA A 85 12.58 1.46 19.11
CA ALA A 85 11.25 1.34 19.70
C ALA A 85 11.18 0.10 20.59
N LEU A 86 10.60 0.23 21.78
CA LEU A 86 10.38 -0.87 22.71
C LEU A 86 8.91 -1.31 22.65
N LEU A 87 8.71 -2.55 22.23
CA LEU A 87 7.40 -3.19 22.22
C LEU A 87 7.37 -4.29 23.28
N THR A 88 6.31 -4.33 24.08
CA THR A 88 6.13 -5.37 25.08
C THR A 88 4.96 -6.29 24.71
N TYR A 89 5.21 -7.59 24.79
CA TYR A 89 4.19 -8.62 24.82
C TYR A 89 4.08 -9.22 26.23
N VAL A 90 2.97 -8.98 26.91
CA VAL A 90 2.71 -9.40 28.30
C VAL A 90 3.73 -8.81 29.29
N THR A 91 4.91 -9.39 29.39
CA THR A 91 6.03 -8.94 30.24
C THR A 91 7.39 -9.07 29.54
N ARG A 92 7.38 -9.32 28.22
CA ARG A 92 8.57 -9.59 27.42
C ARG A 92 8.80 -8.44 26.44
N PRO A 93 9.80 -7.59 26.72
CA PRO A 93 10.14 -6.52 25.81
C PRO A 93 10.87 -7.05 24.58
N VAL A 94 10.69 -6.36 23.47
CA VAL A 94 11.44 -6.48 22.23
C VAL A 94 11.80 -5.07 21.77
N GLU A 95 13.08 -4.88 21.52
CA GLU A 95 13.63 -3.63 21.00
C GLU A 95 13.79 -3.74 19.49
N LEU A 96 13.26 -2.75 18.78
CA LEU A 96 13.37 -2.65 17.32
C LEU A 96 14.25 -1.46 16.98
N PRO A 97 15.36 -1.64 16.24
CA PRO A 97 16.19 -0.53 15.81
C PRO A 97 15.46 0.30 14.74
N ARG A 98 15.68 1.62 14.79
CA ARG A 98 15.16 2.55 13.79
C ARG A 98 15.94 2.42 12.50
N ILE A 99 15.21 2.42 11.40
CA ILE A 99 15.79 2.59 10.06
C ILE A 99 15.92 4.09 9.78
N VAL A 100 17.15 4.56 9.58
CA VAL A 100 17.46 5.97 9.24
C VAL A 100 17.69 6.15 7.73
N ASP A 101 18.16 5.09 7.07
CA ASP A 101 18.45 5.06 5.65
C ASP A 101 17.14 5.17 4.83
N LYS A 102 17.03 6.23 4.02
CA LYS A 102 15.84 6.53 3.21
C LYS A 102 15.53 5.42 2.20
N ASP A 103 16.55 4.81 1.60
CA ASP A 103 16.36 3.75 0.61
C ASP A 103 15.82 2.50 1.29
N LYS A 104 16.30 2.20 2.50
CA LYS A 104 15.76 1.10 3.31
C LYS A 104 14.33 1.38 3.78
N ILE A 105 14.01 2.60 4.23
CA ILE A 105 12.64 2.98 4.58
C ILE A 105 11.70 2.78 3.40
N MET A 106 12.12 3.23 2.20
CA MET A 106 11.34 3.06 0.97
C MET A 106 11.12 1.57 0.66
N GLU A 107 12.17 0.75 0.77
CA GLU A 107 12.07 -0.69 0.52
C GLU A 107 11.18 -1.40 1.56
N SER A 108 11.29 -1.07 2.85
CA SER A 108 10.40 -1.59 3.90
C SER A 108 8.94 -1.22 3.63
N ASN A 109 8.66 0.03 3.29
CA ASN A 109 7.31 0.48 2.93
C ASN A 109 6.76 -0.22 1.68
N LYS A 110 7.61 -0.44 0.68
CA LYS A 110 7.27 -1.17 -0.54
C LYS A 110 6.94 -2.64 -0.24
N ASN A 111 7.74 -3.31 0.59
CA ASN A 111 7.49 -4.68 1.03
C ASN A 111 6.18 -4.79 1.80
N LEU A 112 5.93 -3.83 2.70
CA LEU A 112 4.69 -3.74 3.44
C LEU A 112 3.49 -3.54 2.51
N PHE A 113 3.59 -2.62 1.55
CA PHE A 113 2.56 -2.37 0.55
C PHE A 113 2.25 -3.62 -0.28
N PHE A 114 3.26 -4.31 -0.80
CA PHE A 114 3.05 -5.55 -1.58
C PHE A 114 2.43 -6.67 -0.73
N GLY A 115 2.81 -6.77 0.55
CA GLY A 115 2.20 -7.70 1.50
C GLY A 115 0.71 -7.43 1.67
N VAL A 116 0.35 -6.17 1.96
CA VAL A 116 -1.05 -5.74 2.10
C VAL A 116 -1.84 -5.93 0.81
N TYR A 117 -1.27 -5.55 -0.33
CA TYR A 117 -1.89 -5.70 -1.64
C TYR A 117 -2.21 -7.17 -1.94
N SER A 118 -1.27 -8.07 -1.67
CA SER A 118 -1.46 -9.51 -1.86
C SER A 118 -2.59 -10.04 -0.98
N MET A 119 -2.63 -9.64 0.29
CA MET A 119 -3.71 -9.99 1.21
C MET A 119 -5.09 -9.50 0.71
N LEU A 120 -5.19 -8.25 0.27
CA LEU A 120 -6.44 -7.68 -0.25
C LEU A 120 -6.90 -8.39 -1.53
N ARG A 121 -5.96 -8.73 -2.41
CA ARG A 121 -6.24 -9.47 -3.65
C ARG A 121 -6.82 -10.86 -3.34
N GLU A 122 -6.25 -11.56 -2.37
CA GLU A 122 -6.77 -12.85 -1.91
C GLU A 122 -8.16 -12.70 -1.29
N CYS A 123 -8.41 -11.65 -0.50
CA CYS A 123 -9.76 -11.38 0.01
C CYS A 123 -10.76 -11.20 -1.13
N GLN A 124 -10.42 -10.40 -2.15
CA GLN A 124 -11.28 -10.15 -3.32
C GLN A 124 -11.59 -11.40 -4.15
N GLN A 125 -10.62 -12.29 -4.31
CA GLN A 125 -10.81 -13.55 -5.05
C GLN A 125 -11.64 -14.58 -4.27
N ASN A 126 -11.63 -14.49 -2.94
CA ASN A 126 -12.38 -15.38 -2.05
C ASN A 126 -13.75 -14.80 -1.65
N LEU A 127 -14.11 -13.58 -2.08
CA LEU A 127 -15.49 -13.15 -2.02
C LEU A 127 -16.33 -14.14 -2.85
N PRO A 128 -17.43 -14.67 -2.31
CA PRO A 128 -18.35 -15.45 -3.12
C PRO A 128 -18.71 -14.56 -4.30
N SER A 129 -18.34 -14.97 -5.51
CA SER A 129 -18.89 -14.38 -6.72
C SER A 129 -20.38 -14.48 -6.52
N ASP A 130 -21.02 -13.33 -6.26
CA ASP A 130 -22.44 -13.24 -6.06
C ASP A 130 -23.02 -13.91 -7.29
N LYS A 131 -23.46 -15.17 -7.13
CA LYS A 131 -24.14 -15.91 -8.18
C LYS A 131 -25.44 -15.17 -8.27
N GLY A 132 -25.39 -14.10 -9.08
CA GLY A 132 -26.46 -13.17 -9.28
C GLY A 132 -27.73 -13.97 -9.36
N ILE A 133 -28.68 -13.57 -8.51
CA ILE A 133 -30.10 -13.88 -8.60
C ILE A 133 -30.37 -14.49 -9.97
N LYS A 134 -30.50 -15.83 -10.04
CA LYS A 134 -30.92 -16.46 -11.28
C LYS A 134 -32.20 -15.71 -11.68
N PRO A 135 -32.25 -15.05 -12.84
CA PRO A 135 -33.49 -14.45 -13.28
C PRO A 135 -34.55 -15.56 -13.26
N PRO A 136 -35.75 -15.31 -12.73
CA PRO A 136 -36.78 -16.33 -12.63
C PRO A 136 -36.96 -16.98 -14.00
N SER A 137 -36.89 -18.30 -14.03
CA SER A 137 -36.89 -19.17 -15.21
C SER A 137 -38.14 -19.04 -16.12
N ASN A 138 -39.06 -18.12 -15.82
CA ASN A 138 -40.34 -17.96 -16.50
C ASN A 138 -40.57 -16.51 -16.99
N ALA A 139 -39.52 -15.79 -17.39
CA ALA A 139 -39.70 -14.58 -18.19
C ALA A 139 -40.02 -14.96 -19.65
N PRO A 140 -41.15 -14.50 -20.22
CA PRO A 140 -41.45 -14.72 -21.64
C PRO A 140 -40.35 -14.10 -22.52
N PRO A 141 -40.11 -14.63 -23.73
CA PRO A 141 -39.00 -14.17 -24.57
C PRO A 141 -39.17 -12.68 -24.88
N VAL A 142 -38.31 -11.86 -24.28
CA VAL A 142 -38.19 -10.44 -24.61
C VAL A 142 -37.76 -10.37 -26.08
N LYS A 143 -38.71 -10.00 -26.94
CA LYS A 143 -38.45 -9.63 -28.33
C LYS A 143 -37.33 -8.60 -28.31
N LYS A 144 -36.19 -8.94 -28.91
CA LYS A 144 -35.08 -8.00 -29.15
C LYS A 144 -35.66 -6.79 -29.89
N SER A 145 -35.91 -5.69 -29.18
CA SER A 145 -36.14 -4.41 -29.83
C SER A 145 -34.81 -4.05 -30.49
N LYS A 146 -34.83 -3.98 -31.83
CA LYS A 146 -33.74 -3.44 -32.63
C LYS A 146 -33.57 -1.97 -32.26
N TRP A 147 -32.80 -1.69 -31.21
CA TRP A 147 -32.23 -0.37 -31.05
C TRP A 147 -31.08 -0.25 -32.05
N ASN A 148 -31.23 0.72 -32.94
CA ASN A 148 -30.40 0.97 -34.11
C ASN A 148 -28.90 0.85 -33.85
N GLN A 149 -28.27 -0.16 -34.46
CA GLN A 149 -26.83 -0.13 -34.71
C GLN A 149 -26.51 1.07 -35.60
N PRO A 150 -25.52 1.91 -35.26
CA PRO A 150 -24.92 2.82 -36.23
C PRO A 150 -24.34 1.98 -37.37
N LYS A 151 -24.89 2.15 -38.56
CA LYS A 151 -24.40 1.53 -39.79
C LYS A 151 -22.90 1.81 -39.90
N THR A 152 -22.11 0.75 -40.08
CA THR A 152 -20.72 0.81 -40.49
C THR A 152 -20.63 1.69 -41.75
N ARG A 153 -20.14 2.93 -41.58
CA ARG A 153 -19.95 3.84 -42.71
C ARG A 153 -18.67 3.45 -43.41
N ASN A 154 -18.87 2.86 -44.58
CA ASN A 154 -17.96 2.69 -45.70
C ASN A 154 -16.66 3.51 -45.65
N LYS A 155 -15.58 2.80 -45.98
CA LYS A 155 -14.29 3.28 -46.51
C LYS A 155 -14.45 4.65 -47.20
N ARG A 156 -13.97 5.72 -46.56
CA ARG A 156 -13.77 7.01 -47.23
C ARG A 156 -12.50 6.89 -48.08
N LYS A 157 -12.61 7.30 -49.34
CA LYS A 157 -11.46 7.43 -50.25
C LYS A 157 -10.55 8.57 -49.77
N PRO A 158 -9.24 8.56 -50.07
CA PRO A 158 -8.37 9.68 -49.76
C PRO A 158 -8.82 10.90 -50.57
N GLY A 159 -9.19 12.01 -49.93
CA GLY A 159 -9.55 13.25 -50.63
C GLY A 159 -10.60 14.13 -49.97
N ASP A 160 -11.43 13.62 -49.07
CA ASP A 160 -12.48 14.41 -48.41
C ASP A 160 -12.00 14.95 -47.06
N TYR A 161 -11.19 16.00 -47.08
CA TYR A 161 -10.95 16.83 -45.89
C TYR A 161 -12.11 17.81 -45.75
N ILE A 162 -12.84 17.71 -44.63
CA ILE A 162 -13.78 18.75 -44.24
C ILE A 162 -12.94 19.91 -43.71
N VAL A 163 -12.90 20.98 -44.49
CA VAL A 163 -12.46 22.32 -44.07
C VAL A 163 -13.36 22.76 -42.92
N THR A 164 -12.84 22.68 -41.70
CA THR A 164 -13.37 23.44 -40.57
C THR A 164 -12.52 24.71 -40.48
N GLY A 165 -13.20 25.84 -40.30
CA GLY A 165 -12.67 27.20 -40.50
C GLY A 165 -11.44 27.56 -39.66
N PRO A 166 -10.89 28.77 -39.89
CA PRO A 166 -9.58 29.15 -39.39
C PRO A 166 -9.53 29.10 -37.86
N ILE A 167 -8.62 28.28 -37.34
CA ILE A 167 -8.10 28.44 -35.99
C ILE A 167 -7.21 29.68 -36.04
N SER A 168 -7.70 30.79 -35.51
CA SER A 168 -6.88 32.00 -35.30
C SER A 168 -5.75 31.66 -34.34
N PHE A 169 -4.54 31.60 -34.87
CA PHE A 169 -3.31 31.65 -34.09
C PHE A 169 -2.91 33.11 -33.94
N ASP A 170 -3.31 33.74 -32.84
CA ASP A 170 -2.71 35.02 -32.47
C ASP A 170 -1.33 34.72 -31.87
N LYS A 171 -0.34 34.73 -32.75
CA LYS A 171 1.09 34.84 -32.44
C LYS A 171 1.69 35.93 -33.33
N GLU A 172 1.74 37.13 -32.80
CA GLU A 172 2.77 38.13 -33.12
C GLU A 172 3.41 38.46 -31.75
N GLY A 173 4.70 38.22 -31.52
CA GLY A 173 5.79 38.96 -32.13
C GLY A 173 5.79 40.35 -31.48
N GLY A 174 6.54 40.64 -30.44
CA GLY A 174 8.00 40.61 -30.36
C GLY A 174 8.47 42.03 -30.03
N GLU A 175 9.62 42.12 -29.35
CA GLU A 175 10.48 43.30 -29.18
C GLU A 175 10.43 44.12 -27.87
N ASN A 176 11.53 43.94 -27.12
CA ASN A 176 12.47 44.98 -26.63
C ASN A 176 12.45 45.45 -25.16
N ASN A 177 13.55 45.05 -24.49
CA ASN A 177 14.50 45.85 -23.71
C ASN A 177 14.13 46.37 -22.30
N ASN A 178 14.77 45.77 -21.28
CA ASN A 178 15.86 46.37 -20.47
C ASN A 178 16.13 45.47 -19.25
N CYS A 179 17.34 44.92 -19.12
CA CYS A 179 18.42 45.44 -18.25
C CYS A 179 17.95 45.79 -16.84
N VAL A 180 18.34 44.99 -15.84
CA VAL A 180 19.14 45.41 -14.66
C VAL A 180 19.62 44.14 -13.95
N GLU A 181 20.94 43.99 -13.91
CA GLU A 181 21.71 43.17 -12.98
C GLU A 181 21.60 43.76 -11.56
N ASN A 182 21.52 42.90 -10.55
CA ASN A 182 22.02 43.14 -9.19
C ASN A 182 22.10 41.73 -8.55
N GLU A 183 23.28 41.12 -8.45
CA GLU A 183 24.23 41.33 -7.34
C GLU A 183 23.49 41.25 -5.99
N GLY A 184 23.65 40.23 -5.15
CA GLY A 184 24.92 39.67 -4.72
C GLY A 184 25.33 40.37 -3.42
N GLU A 185 25.44 39.60 -2.34
CA GLU A 185 25.98 39.98 -1.00
C GLU A 185 25.01 40.79 -0.10
N ASN A 186 24.77 40.43 1.16
CA ASN A 186 25.74 40.11 2.19
C ASN A 186 25.22 39.11 3.24
N CYS A 187 25.99 38.04 3.44
CA CYS A 187 26.19 37.40 4.74
C CYS A 187 27.53 37.90 5.29
N SER A 188 27.56 38.48 6.49
CA SER A 188 28.60 38.19 7.49
C SER A 188 28.32 38.91 8.82
N GLU A 189 28.46 38.11 9.88
CA GLU A 189 28.62 38.51 11.28
C GLU A 189 29.99 39.15 11.52
N ASN A 190 30.03 40.24 12.30
CA ASN A 190 30.81 40.42 13.53
C ASN A 190 30.78 41.88 13.99
#